data_AF-A0A2K8LRS2-F1
#
_entry.id   AF-A0A2K8LRS2-F1
#
_cell.length_a   1.000
_cell.length_b   1.000
_cell.length_c   1.000
_cell.angle_alpha   90.00
_cell.angle_beta   90.00
_cell.angle_gamma   90.00
#
_symmetry.space_group_name_H-M   'P 1'
#
loop_
_entity.id
_entity.type
_entity.pdbx_description
1 polymer ?
#
loop_
_entity_poly.entity_id
_entity_poly.type
_entity_poly.pdbx_seq_one_letter_code
_entity_poly.pdbx_strand_id
1 'polypeptide(L)'
;MGGTIEAAEVHHHGHGPANRRRRVVRTSAPLLVRHPAGRVRGAVLVLHGAAGLDEPVENCCRTLASCGYVTVAPLFYYETGGHTFGPDKADAAFAALALSDLEADLAGALDYLGARLGMPRHRVAAAGFGAAAHLAELAAVDLAAALGPEPPPWPGAPEFDPHAPDRLVLPAGPSASDDLVRFLDAASSP
;
A
#
# COMPACT_ATOMS: atom_id res chain seq x y z
N MET A 1 -15.25 41.77 61.75
CA MET A 1 -14.70 40.52 61.19
C MET A 1 -15.83 39.50 61.24
N GLY A 2 -16.40 38.96 60.18
CA GLY A 2 -16.20 39.07 58.74
C GLY A 2 -17.48 38.54 58.07
N GLY A 3 -17.81 39.03 56.87
CA GLY A 3 -18.95 38.51 56.10
C GLY A 3 -18.58 37.28 55.28
N THR A 4 -19.58 36.52 54.83
CA THR A 4 -19.56 35.72 53.58
C THR A 4 -21.02 35.40 53.22
N ILE A 5 -21.70 36.16 52.36
CA ILE A 5 -22.00 35.89 50.94
C ILE A 5 -22.15 34.43 50.51
N GLU A 6 -23.31 34.15 49.88
CA GLU A 6 -23.74 32.92 49.23
C GLU A 6 -22.71 32.33 48.25
N ALA A 7 -22.74 31.00 48.07
CA ALA A 7 -22.21 30.37 46.87
C ALA A 7 -23.17 29.28 46.39
N ALA A 8 -23.83 29.64 45.29
CA ALA A 8 -24.58 28.85 44.31
C ALA A 8 -24.24 27.35 44.22
N GLU A 9 -25.32 26.58 44.14
CA GLU A 9 -25.39 25.21 43.67
C GLU A 9 -24.83 25.13 42.23
N VAL A 10 -23.68 24.49 42.05
CA VAL A 10 -23.05 24.33 40.74
C VAL A 10 -23.64 23.11 40.05
N HIS A 11 -24.67 23.32 39.22
CA HIS A 11 -25.12 22.34 38.25
C HIS A 11 -24.06 22.16 37.15
N HIS A 12 -23.20 21.16 37.30
CA HIS A 12 -22.29 20.73 36.24
C HIS A 12 -23.09 19.95 35.17
N HIS A 13 -23.54 20.66 34.13
CA HIS A 13 -23.92 20.03 32.87
C HIS A 13 -22.65 19.50 32.19
N GLY A 14 -22.30 18.24 32.47
CA GLY A 14 -21.28 17.52 31.74
C GLY A 14 -21.70 17.33 30.29
N HIS A 15 -21.18 18.15 29.40
CA HIS A 15 -21.26 17.96 27.95
C HIS A 15 -20.43 16.71 27.62
N GLY A 16 -21.09 15.55 27.50
CA GLY A 16 -20.43 14.34 27.01
C GLY A 16 -19.88 14.57 25.59
N PRO A 17 -18.71 14.02 25.24
CA PRO A 17 -18.12 14.26 23.93
C PRO A 17 -19.08 13.81 22.83
N ALA A 18 -19.35 14.71 21.87
CA ALA A 18 -20.34 14.60 20.79
C ALA A 18 -20.10 13.45 19.78
N ASN A 19 -19.16 12.53 20.05
CA ASN A 19 -18.68 11.52 19.10
C ASN A 19 -18.95 10.07 19.50
N ARG A 20 -19.79 9.78 20.51
CA ARG A 20 -20.10 8.40 20.96
C ARG A 20 -20.72 7.47 19.89
N ARG A 21 -21.04 7.97 18.69
CA ARG A 21 -21.68 7.20 17.61
C ARG A 21 -21.03 7.32 16.24
N ARG A 22 -19.80 7.86 16.13
CA ARG A 22 -19.07 7.78 14.86
C ARG A 22 -18.52 6.37 14.69
N ARG A 23 -19.21 5.55 13.90
CA ARG A 23 -18.60 4.36 13.31
C ARG A 23 -17.61 4.86 12.27
N VAL A 24 -16.32 4.78 12.56
CA VAL A 24 -15.30 4.91 11.51
C VAL A 24 -15.52 3.72 10.59
N VAL A 25 -16.05 3.98 9.41
CA VAL A 25 -16.15 2.95 8.37
C VAL A 25 -14.75 2.84 7.80
N ARG A 26 -14.12 1.66 7.97
CA ARG A 26 -12.89 1.36 7.25
C ARG A 26 -13.21 1.31 5.77
N THR A 27 -12.61 2.23 5.03
CA THR A 27 -12.59 2.22 3.57
C THR A 27 -11.24 1.65 3.13
N SER A 28 -11.15 1.13 1.91
CA SER A 28 -9.84 0.79 1.34
C SER A 28 -8.90 2.01 1.40
N ALA A 29 -7.60 1.75 1.57
CA ALA A 29 -6.57 2.77 1.65
C ALA A 29 -6.67 3.79 0.50
N PRO A 30 -6.40 5.08 0.76
CA PRO A 30 -6.12 6.04 -0.29
C PRO A 30 -4.99 5.53 -1.20
N LEU A 31 -5.08 5.84 -2.48
CA LEU A 31 -4.17 5.37 -3.51
C LEU A 31 -3.27 6.52 -3.98
N LEU A 32 -1.96 6.31 -4.00
CA LEU A 32 -1.09 7.07 -4.89
C LEU A 32 -1.25 6.48 -6.30
N VAL A 33 -1.71 7.30 -7.25
CA VAL A 33 -1.85 6.89 -8.65
C VAL A 33 -0.94 7.75 -9.52
N ARG A 34 -0.12 7.12 -10.38
CA ARG A 34 0.61 7.82 -11.44
C ARG A 34 0.19 7.31 -12.80
N HIS A 35 -0.20 8.24 -13.65
CA HIS A 35 -0.53 7.96 -15.04
C HIS A 35 0.69 8.19 -15.94
N PRO A 36 0.92 7.34 -16.95
CA PRO A 36 1.87 7.63 -18.00
C PRO A 36 1.38 8.82 -18.84
N ALA A 37 2.31 9.62 -19.37
CA ALA A 37 1.95 10.71 -20.30
C ALA A 37 1.49 10.19 -21.68
N GLY A 38 1.91 8.97 -22.05
CA GLY A 38 1.65 8.35 -23.34
C GLY A 38 0.64 7.21 -23.29
N ARG A 39 0.75 6.29 -24.26
CA ARG A 39 -0.12 5.10 -24.35
C ARG A 39 0.03 4.24 -23.10
N VAL A 40 -1.11 3.88 -22.49
CA VAL A 40 -1.17 2.95 -21.37
C VAL A 40 -0.93 1.51 -21.84
N ARG A 41 0.17 0.91 -21.36
CA ARG A 41 0.62 -0.45 -21.69
C ARG A 41 0.12 -1.51 -20.71
N GLY A 42 -0.16 -1.11 -19.48
CA GLY A 42 -0.74 -1.95 -18.44
C GLY A 42 -0.81 -1.15 -17.14
N ALA A 43 -1.04 -1.85 -16.03
CA ALA A 43 -0.93 -1.28 -14.70
C ALA A 43 -0.04 -2.12 -13.79
N VAL A 44 0.56 -1.47 -12.79
CA VAL A 44 1.31 -2.12 -11.74
C VAL A 44 0.76 -1.68 -10.39
N LEU A 45 0.32 -2.65 -9.60
CA LEU A 45 0.02 -2.49 -8.19
C LEU A 45 1.34 -2.51 -7.41
N VAL A 46 1.75 -1.35 -6.89
CA VAL A 46 3.03 -1.19 -6.19
C VAL A 46 2.81 -1.23 -4.68
N LEU A 47 3.34 -2.24 -4.01
CA LEU A 47 3.15 -2.49 -2.58
C LEU A 47 4.42 -2.05 -1.82
N HIS A 48 4.31 -0.94 -1.10
CA HIS A 48 5.45 -0.35 -0.41
C HIS A 48 5.89 -1.20 0.80
N GLY A 49 7.19 -1.19 1.10
CA GLY A 49 7.75 -1.95 2.22
C GLY A 49 7.49 -1.29 3.57
N ALA A 50 8.19 -1.81 4.59
CA ALA A 50 8.03 -1.41 5.99
C ALA A 50 8.29 0.09 6.24
N ALA A 51 9.20 0.71 5.47
CA ALA A 51 9.52 2.13 5.58
C ALA A 51 8.39 3.06 5.11
N GLY A 52 7.34 2.53 4.46
CA GLY A 52 6.28 3.34 3.88
C GLY A 52 6.54 3.66 2.41
N LEU A 53 5.82 4.65 1.89
CA LEU A 53 6.04 5.18 0.55
C LEU A 53 7.31 6.07 0.54
N ASP A 54 8.46 5.43 0.53
CA ASP A 54 9.78 6.07 0.56
C ASP A 54 10.30 6.41 -0.85
N GLU A 55 11.49 7.02 -0.91
CA GLU A 55 12.09 7.46 -2.17
C GLU A 55 12.30 6.32 -3.19
N PRO A 56 12.82 5.13 -2.81
CA PRO A 56 12.90 3.99 -3.72
C PRO A 56 11.56 3.58 -4.32
N VAL A 57 10.50 3.48 -3.51
CA VAL A 57 9.16 3.11 -4.00
C VAL A 57 8.59 4.20 -4.90
N GLU A 58 8.71 5.47 -4.52
CA GLU A 58 8.28 6.58 -5.36
C GLU A 58 9.02 6.64 -6.68
N ASN A 59 10.34 6.36 -6.68
CA ASN A 59 11.14 6.30 -7.88
C ASN A 59 10.68 5.16 -8.79
N CYS A 60 10.40 3.99 -8.24
CA CYS A 60 9.82 2.87 -8.99
C CYS A 60 8.50 3.27 -9.66
N CYS A 61 7.58 3.89 -8.91
CA CYS A 61 6.32 4.40 -9.44
C CYS A 61 6.51 5.40 -10.59
N ARG A 62 7.51 6.29 -10.50
CA ARG A 62 7.84 7.25 -11.59
C ARG A 62 8.43 6.55 -12.80
N THR A 63 9.38 5.65 -12.61
CA THR A 63 10.03 4.91 -13.70
C THR A 63 9.00 4.11 -14.50
N LEU A 64 8.17 3.32 -13.81
CA LEU A 64 7.08 2.56 -14.45
C LEU A 64 6.11 3.45 -15.22
N ALA A 65 5.69 4.59 -14.65
CA ALA A 65 4.85 5.57 -15.33
C ALA A 65 5.53 6.17 -16.57
N SER A 66 6.83 6.46 -16.51
CA SER A 66 7.58 6.93 -17.68
C SER A 66 7.65 5.90 -18.80
N CYS A 67 7.61 4.60 -18.45
CA CYS A 67 7.64 3.47 -19.37
C CYS A 67 6.25 3.04 -19.88
N GLY A 68 5.19 3.76 -19.53
CA GLY A 68 3.84 3.54 -20.06
C GLY A 68 2.90 2.72 -19.16
N TYR A 69 3.28 2.41 -17.91
CA TYR A 69 2.43 1.70 -16.96
C TYR A 69 1.69 2.67 -16.03
N VAL A 70 0.39 2.47 -15.82
CA VAL A 70 -0.28 3.13 -14.69
C VAL A 70 0.21 2.50 -13.41
N THR A 71 0.67 3.29 -12.43
CA THR A 71 1.01 2.75 -11.11
C THR A 71 -0.05 3.12 -10.09
N VAL A 72 -0.40 2.16 -9.25
CA VAL A 72 -1.32 2.33 -8.13
C VAL A 72 -0.63 1.77 -6.89
N ALA A 73 -0.40 2.61 -5.88
CA ALA A 73 0.17 2.20 -4.62
C ALA A 73 -0.82 2.51 -3.47
N PRO A 74 -1.38 1.49 -2.79
CA PRO A 74 -2.14 1.69 -1.58
C PRO A 74 -1.24 2.27 -0.48
N LEU A 75 -1.72 3.30 0.22
CA LEU A 75 -0.98 3.90 1.34
C LEU A 75 -1.27 3.11 2.62
N PHE A 76 -0.53 2.05 2.94
CA PHE A 76 -0.82 1.18 4.09
C PHE A 76 -0.86 1.92 5.43
N TYR A 77 -0.10 3.01 5.55
CA TYR A 77 -0.04 3.85 6.76
C TYR A 77 -1.01 5.04 6.74
N TYR A 78 -2.11 4.97 5.97
CA TYR A 78 -3.05 6.08 5.85
C TYR A 78 -3.71 6.50 7.17
N GLU A 79 -3.92 5.56 8.11
CA GLU A 79 -4.48 5.87 9.44
C GLU A 79 -3.54 6.78 10.26
N THR A 80 -2.24 6.79 9.97
CA THR A 80 -1.25 7.69 10.57
C THR A 80 -0.92 8.88 9.68
N GLY A 81 -1.65 9.10 8.58
CA GLY A 81 -1.40 10.19 7.65
C GLY A 81 -0.33 9.88 6.59
N GLY A 82 0.04 8.60 6.40
CA GLY A 82 0.99 8.17 5.39
C GLY A 82 2.46 8.38 5.78
N HIS A 83 2.76 8.32 7.07
CA HIS A 83 4.13 8.47 7.56
C HIS A 83 5.08 7.44 6.93
N THR A 84 6.29 7.90 6.60
CA THR A 84 7.43 7.02 6.42
C THR A 84 8.10 6.76 7.76
N PHE A 85 8.67 5.58 7.92
CA PHE A 85 9.33 5.14 9.14
C PHE A 85 10.82 4.97 8.90
N GLY A 86 11.63 5.45 9.85
CA GLY A 86 13.06 5.14 9.87
C GLY A 86 13.30 3.66 10.22
N PRO A 87 14.52 3.15 9.96
CA PRO A 87 14.85 1.73 10.12
C PRO A 87 14.45 1.14 11.48
N ASP A 88 14.67 1.89 12.57
CA ASP A 88 14.40 1.42 13.94
C ASP A 88 12.92 1.15 14.24
N LYS A 89 11.99 1.68 13.43
CA LYS A 89 10.54 1.59 13.68
C LYS A 89 9.76 0.96 12.53
N ALA A 90 10.37 0.84 11.35
CA ALA A 90 9.71 0.37 10.14
C ALA A 90 9.12 -1.02 10.32
N ASP A 91 9.92 -2.00 10.74
CA ASP A 91 9.48 -3.39 10.86
C ASP A 91 8.35 -3.56 11.88
N ALA A 92 8.47 -2.88 13.03
CA ALA A 92 7.45 -2.90 14.07
C ALA A 92 6.14 -2.24 13.62
N ALA A 93 6.22 -1.13 12.88
CA ALA A 93 5.05 -0.47 12.32
C ALA A 93 4.36 -1.35 11.26
N PHE A 94 5.14 -2.02 10.42
CA PHE A 94 4.64 -2.88 9.37
C PHE A 94 3.99 -4.15 9.93
N ALA A 95 4.62 -4.79 10.92
CA ALA A 95 4.08 -5.94 11.62
C ALA A 95 2.78 -5.64 12.39
N ALA A 96 2.55 -4.36 12.76
CA ALA A 96 1.33 -3.93 13.43
C ALA A 96 0.12 -3.78 12.49
N LEU A 97 0.33 -3.74 11.17
CA LEU A 97 -0.76 -3.76 10.20
C LEU A 97 -1.48 -5.10 10.24
N ALA A 98 -2.81 -5.10 10.09
CA ALA A 98 -3.56 -6.34 10.02
C ALA A 98 -3.59 -6.86 8.57
N LEU A 99 -3.26 -8.14 8.39
CA LEU A 99 -3.28 -8.78 7.06
C LEU A 99 -4.64 -8.65 6.36
N SER A 100 -5.75 -8.78 7.10
CA SER A 100 -7.10 -8.63 6.54
C SER A 100 -7.41 -7.21 6.06
N ASP A 101 -6.83 -6.19 6.70
CA ASP A 101 -6.99 -4.80 6.23
C ASP A 101 -6.18 -4.59 4.94
N LEU A 102 -4.97 -5.16 4.88
CA LEU A 102 -4.13 -5.13 3.67
C LEU A 102 -4.82 -5.83 2.49
N GLU A 103 -5.41 -7.00 2.71
CA GLU A 103 -6.22 -7.70 1.69
C GLU A 103 -7.36 -6.82 1.16
N ALA A 104 -8.07 -6.11 2.05
CA ALA A 104 -9.13 -5.19 1.66
C ALA A 104 -8.59 -3.98 0.86
N ASP A 105 -7.41 -3.46 1.24
CA ASP A 105 -6.75 -2.36 0.53
C ASP A 105 -6.31 -2.79 -0.88
N LEU A 106 -5.75 -4.00 -1.01
CA LEU A 106 -5.40 -4.61 -2.30
C LEU A 106 -6.64 -4.79 -3.18
N ALA A 107 -7.73 -5.31 -2.62
CA ALA A 107 -8.99 -5.46 -3.33
C ALA A 107 -9.54 -4.11 -3.82
N GLY A 108 -9.48 -3.06 -2.99
CA GLY A 108 -9.90 -1.71 -3.38
C GLY A 108 -9.03 -1.11 -4.49
N ALA A 109 -7.71 -1.36 -4.46
CA ALA A 109 -6.81 -0.92 -5.50
C ALA A 109 -7.06 -1.63 -6.84
N LEU A 110 -7.33 -2.93 -6.81
CA LEU A 110 -7.70 -3.71 -7.99
C LEU A 110 -9.08 -3.30 -8.54
N ASP A 111 -10.05 -3.00 -7.68
CA ASP A 111 -11.35 -2.46 -8.09
C ASP A 111 -11.19 -1.09 -8.77
N TYR A 112 -10.36 -0.20 -8.22
CA TYR A 112 -10.03 1.06 -8.88
C TYR A 112 -9.44 0.83 -10.29
N LEU A 113 -8.48 -0.08 -10.43
CA LEU A 113 -7.91 -0.41 -11.74
C LEU A 113 -8.97 -0.95 -12.72
N GLY A 114 -9.80 -1.89 -12.28
CA GLY A 114 -10.81 -2.54 -13.12
C GLY A 114 -12.02 -1.66 -13.42
N ALA A 115 -12.74 -1.23 -12.39
CA ALA A 115 -14.00 -0.51 -12.51
C ALA A 115 -13.81 0.95 -12.93
N ARG A 116 -12.76 1.62 -12.42
CA ARG A 116 -12.57 3.06 -12.70
C ARG A 116 -11.71 3.32 -13.94
N LEU A 117 -10.66 2.52 -14.17
CA LEU A 117 -9.75 2.70 -15.31
C LEU A 117 -10.00 1.71 -16.46
N GLY A 118 -10.90 0.74 -16.30
CA GLY A 118 -11.18 -0.26 -17.33
C GLY A 118 -10.01 -1.20 -17.60
N MET A 119 -9.09 -1.37 -16.63
CA MET A 119 -7.91 -2.20 -16.78
C MET A 119 -8.27 -3.68 -16.54
N PRO A 120 -8.18 -4.57 -17.55
CA PRO A 120 -8.45 -5.98 -17.33
C PRO A 120 -7.33 -6.61 -16.48
N ARG A 121 -7.68 -7.61 -15.66
CA ARG A 121 -6.75 -8.24 -14.69
C ARG A 121 -5.45 -8.75 -15.31
N HIS A 122 -5.50 -9.38 -16.49
CA HIS A 122 -4.30 -9.88 -17.19
C HIS A 122 -3.33 -8.78 -17.67
N ARG A 123 -3.70 -7.50 -17.56
CA ARG A 123 -2.82 -6.34 -17.81
C ARG A 123 -2.37 -5.64 -16.52
N VAL A 124 -2.69 -6.22 -15.37
CA VAL A 124 -2.26 -5.75 -14.06
C VAL A 124 -1.19 -6.70 -13.54
N ALA A 125 -0.03 -6.16 -13.20
CA ALA A 125 1.01 -6.85 -12.45
C ALA A 125 1.08 -6.32 -11.02
N ALA A 126 1.77 -7.03 -10.12
CA ALA A 126 2.08 -6.56 -8.78
C ALA A 126 3.59 -6.46 -8.56
N ALA A 127 4.04 -5.46 -7.81
CA ALA A 127 5.44 -5.32 -7.41
C ALA A 127 5.49 -4.96 -5.92
N GLY A 128 6.06 -5.83 -5.11
CA GLY A 128 6.16 -5.61 -3.66
C GLY A 128 7.59 -5.47 -3.17
N PHE A 129 7.79 -4.59 -2.20
CA PHE A 129 9.09 -4.27 -1.60
C PHE A 129 9.23 -4.91 -0.22
N GLY A 130 10.38 -5.50 0.07
CA GLY A 130 10.62 -6.12 1.39
C GLY A 130 9.58 -7.20 1.69
N ALA A 131 9.08 -7.20 2.92
CA ALA A 131 8.01 -8.10 3.35
C ALA A 131 6.68 -7.89 2.59
N ALA A 132 6.47 -6.76 1.91
CA ALA A 132 5.26 -6.54 1.11
C ALA A 132 5.23 -7.37 -0.18
N ALA A 133 6.36 -7.96 -0.61
CA ALA A 133 6.41 -8.88 -1.75
C ALA A 133 5.41 -10.03 -1.62
N HIS A 134 5.22 -10.53 -0.39
CA HIS A 134 4.29 -11.60 -0.05
C HIS A 134 2.83 -11.23 -0.30
N LEU A 135 2.46 -9.95 -0.16
CA LEU A 135 1.11 -9.48 -0.42
C LEU A 135 0.76 -9.53 -1.92
N ALA A 136 1.75 -9.61 -2.81
CA ALA A 136 1.50 -9.72 -4.25
C ALA A 136 0.72 -11.00 -4.62
N GLU A 137 0.89 -12.09 -3.85
CA GLU A 137 0.13 -13.33 -4.05
C GLU A 137 -1.36 -13.15 -3.72
N LEU A 138 -1.69 -12.28 -2.77
CA LEU A 138 -3.07 -11.98 -2.39
C LEU A 138 -3.79 -11.16 -3.47
N ALA A 139 -3.05 -10.45 -4.33
CA ALA A 139 -3.62 -9.70 -5.44
C ALA A 139 -4.18 -10.63 -6.56
N ALA A 140 -3.74 -11.90 -6.60
CA ALA A 140 -4.14 -12.88 -7.61
C ALA A 140 -4.02 -12.33 -9.04
N VAL A 141 -2.82 -11.81 -9.35
CA VAL A 141 -2.43 -11.30 -10.67
C VAL A 141 -1.51 -12.30 -11.38
N ASP A 142 -1.50 -12.25 -12.70
CA ASP A 142 -0.73 -13.20 -13.53
C ASP A 142 0.78 -12.91 -13.52
N LEU A 143 1.22 -11.73 -13.07
CA LEU A 143 2.63 -11.35 -13.04
C LEU A 143 2.92 -10.63 -11.73
N ALA A 144 3.95 -11.08 -11.02
CA ALA A 144 4.39 -10.40 -9.81
C ALA A 144 5.91 -10.36 -9.67
N ALA A 145 6.40 -9.30 -9.01
CA ALA A 145 7.80 -9.11 -8.70
C ALA A 145 8.03 -8.79 -7.22
N ALA A 146 9.08 -9.39 -6.66
CA ALA A 146 9.57 -9.13 -5.31
C ALA A 146 10.87 -8.33 -5.38
N LEU A 147 10.88 -7.13 -4.80
CA LEU A 147 12.03 -6.22 -4.78
C LEU A 147 12.64 -6.23 -3.38
N GLY A 148 13.76 -6.95 -3.25
CA GLY A 148 14.44 -7.23 -1.99
C GLY A 148 13.50 -7.92 -0.98
N PRO A 149 12.95 -9.10 -1.28
CA PRO A 149 12.00 -9.75 -0.39
C PRO A 149 12.60 -10.04 0.99
N GLU A 150 11.79 -9.82 2.02
CA GLU A 150 12.08 -10.13 3.41
C GLU A 150 10.94 -10.99 3.96
N PRO A 151 11.17 -11.82 5.00
CA PRO A 151 10.11 -12.67 5.56
C PRO A 151 8.86 -11.87 5.96
N PRO A 152 7.64 -12.37 5.71
CA PRO A 152 6.44 -11.66 6.09
C PRO A 152 6.26 -11.67 7.61
N PRO A 153 5.89 -10.55 8.25
CA PRO A 153 5.71 -10.50 9.69
C PRO A 153 4.35 -11.07 10.15
N TRP A 154 3.41 -11.30 9.22
CA TRP A 154 2.05 -11.72 9.55
C TRP A 154 1.91 -13.24 9.54
N PRO A 155 1.42 -13.85 10.64
CA PRO A 155 1.11 -15.27 10.66
C PRO A 155 0.10 -15.64 9.58
N GLY A 156 0.43 -16.67 8.77
CA GLY A 156 -0.46 -17.15 7.71
C GLY A 156 -0.45 -16.32 6.42
N ALA A 157 0.40 -15.30 6.31
CA ALA A 157 0.62 -14.64 5.03
C ALA A 157 1.16 -15.63 3.99
N PRO A 158 0.73 -15.54 2.73
CA PRO A 158 1.28 -16.39 1.67
C PRO A 158 2.76 -16.07 1.46
N GLU A 159 3.52 -17.08 1.03
CA GLU A 159 4.90 -16.90 0.62
C GLU A 159 4.95 -16.55 -0.87
N PHE A 160 5.78 -15.57 -1.24
CA PHE A 160 6.03 -15.27 -2.65
C PHE A 160 6.80 -16.44 -3.24
N ASP A 161 6.31 -17.08 -4.30
CA ASP A 161 6.97 -18.24 -4.90
C ASP A 161 8.05 -17.79 -5.91
N PRO A 162 9.36 -17.87 -5.57
CA PRO A 162 10.40 -17.43 -6.48
C PRO A 162 10.63 -18.39 -7.67
N HIS A 163 10.00 -19.57 -7.66
CA HIS A 163 10.18 -20.60 -8.69
C HIS A 163 9.06 -20.61 -9.73
N ALA A 164 7.97 -19.90 -9.49
CA ALA A 164 6.90 -19.74 -10.47
C ALA A 164 7.41 -18.93 -11.69
N PRO A 165 7.06 -19.35 -12.92
CA PRO A 165 7.63 -18.77 -14.15
C PRO A 165 7.25 -17.30 -14.39
N ASP A 166 6.18 -16.85 -13.75
CA ASP A 166 5.58 -15.53 -13.78
C ASP A 166 5.91 -14.70 -12.52
N ARG A 167 6.94 -15.13 -11.78
CA ARG A 167 7.47 -14.45 -10.59
C ARG A 167 8.91 -14.02 -10.82
N LEU A 168 9.18 -12.75 -10.57
CA LEU A 168 10.52 -12.18 -10.62
C LEU A 168 11.00 -11.83 -9.21
N VAL A 169 12.23 -12.22 -8.86
CA VAL A 169 12.90 -11.73 -7.66
C VAL A 169 14.07 -10.83 -8.07
N LEU A 170 14.07 -9.62 -7.53
CA LEU A 170 15.13 -8.65 -7.73
C LEU A 170 15.76 -8.29 -6.37
N PRO A 171 17.08 -8.09 -6.29
CA PRO A 171 17.67 -7.50 -5.11
C PRO A 171 17.17 -6.07 -4.90
N ALA A 172 17.16 -5.61 -3.64
CA ALA A 172 16.99 -4.18 -3.37
C ALA A 172 18.15 -3.41 -4.01
N GLY A 173 17.85 -2.34 -4.74
CA GLY A 173 18.89 -1.53 -5.37
C GLY A 173 18.41 -0.61 -6.49
N PRO A 174 19.32 0.24 -7.01
CA PRO A 174 18.98 1.30 -7.94
C PRO A 174 18.50 0.78 -9.31
N SER A 175 18.92 -0.42 -9.74
CA SER A 175 18.51 -0.99 -11.03
C SER A 175 17.19 -1.74 -10.99
N ALA A 176 16.64 -2.02 -9.79
CA ALA A 176 15.49 -2.92 -9.64
C ALA A 176 14.25 -2.43 -10.41
N SER A 177 14.07 -1.11 -10.52
CA SER A 177 12.96 -0.55 -11.31
C SER A 177 13.13 -0.77 -12.82
N ASP A 178 14.36 -0.68 -13.33
CA ASP A 178 14.63 -0.91 -14.76
C ASP A 178 14.50 -2.40 -15.11
N ASP A 179 14.97 -3.29 -14.23
CA ASP A 179 14.82 -4.73 -14.39
C ASP A 179 13.35 -5.17 -14.31
N LEU A 180 12.57 -4.55 -13.42
CA LEU A 180 11.12 -4.73 -13.37
C LEU A 180 10.45 -4.33 -14.69
N VAL A 181 10.82 -3.19 -15.28
CA VAL A 181 10.29 -2.79 -16.60
C VAL A 181 10.62 -3.83 -17.67
N ARG A 182 11.87 -4.34 -17.72
CA ARG A 182 12.27 -5.37 -18.69
C ARG A 182 11.44 -6.64 -18.56
N PHE A 183 11.16 -7.07 -17.32
CA PHE A 183 10.31 -8.22 -17.05
C PHE A 183 8.88 -8.01 -17.55
N LEU A 184 8.29 -6.84 -17.24
CA LEU A 184 6.92 -6.50 -17.69
C LEU A 184 6.84 -6.38 -19.23
N ASP A 185 7.89 -5.85 -19.87
CA ASP A 185 8.00 -5.73 -21.31
C ASP A 185 8.07 -7.09 -22.00
N ALA A 186 8.86 -8.02 -21.45
CA ALA A 186 9.00 -9.37 -21.97
C ALA A 186 7.67 -10.14 -21.92
N ALA A 187 6.91 -10.00 -20.84
CA ALA A 187 5.61 -10.66 -20.70
C ALA A 187 4.50 -10.01 -21.55
N SER A 188 4.70 -8.78 -22.02
CA SER A 188 3.74 -8.06 -22.87
C SER A 188 3.98 -8.27 -24.38
N SER A 189 5.00 -9.04 -24.76
CA SER A 189 5.33 -9.32 -26.15
C SER A 189 4.55 -10.55 -26.66
N PRO A 190 3.91 -10.48 -27.84
CA PRO A 190 3.06 -11.54 -28.39
C PRO A 190 3.84 -12.78 -28.85
#